data_AF-D4CVJ8-F1
#
_entry.id   AF-D4CVJ8-F1
#
_cell.length_a   1.000
_cell.length_b   1.000
_cell.length_c   1.000
_cell.angle_alpha   90.00
_cell.angle_beta   90.00
_cell.angle_gamma   90.00
#
_symmetry.space_group_name_H-M   'P 1'
#
loop_
_entity.id
_entity.type
_entity.pdbx_description
1 polymer ?
#
loop_
_entity_poly.entity_id
_entity_poly.type
_entity_poly.pdbx_seq_one_letter_code
_entity_poly.pdbx_strand_id
1 'polypeptide(L)'
;MHWLGAEVANGGFQQFLSNSTGIVWEDAYKGYQAIGSEKLAYLIEELIKIYGRDIPFDREERGNILDSFSQKKLAEIDAITDLYYEIEEPEWRKVTLWVKANSEKFFIQAEINDYSR
;
A
#
# COMPACT_ATOMS: atom_id res chain seq x y z
N MET A 1 -2.19 -0.88 -3.67
CA MET A 1 -2.21 -2.22 -3.04
C MET A 1 -1.06 -3.11 -3.53
N HIS A 2 -1.02 -3.55 -4.80
CA HIS A 2 0.06 -4.42 -5.30
C HIS A 2 1.47 -3.82 -5.15
N TRP A 3 1.67 -2.56 -5.59
CA TRP A 3 2.97 -1.88 -5.50
C TRP A 3 3.46 -1.71 -4.06
N LEU A 4 2.56 -1.40 -3.12
CA LEU A 4 2.90 -1.33 -1.70
C LEU A 4 3.44 -2.69 -1.22
N GLY A 5 2.69 -3.77 -1.46
CA GLY A 5 3.12 -5.10 -1.04
C GLY A 5 4.44 -5.54 -1.69
N ALA A 6 4.65 -5.25 -2.98
CA ALA A 6 5.88 -5.57 -3.68
C ALA A 6 7.12 -4.88 -3.08
N GLU A 7 6.99 -3.60 -2.71
CA GLU A 7 8.09 -2.86 -2.09
C GLU A 7 8.35 -3.31 -0.65
N VAL A 8 7.28 -3.52 0.12
CA VAL A 8 7.39 -4.02 1.48
C VAL A 8 8.04 -5.40 1.50
N ALA A 9 7.68 -6.31 0.59
CA ALA A 9 8.32 -7.62 0.46
C ALA A 9 9.82 -7.54 0.11
N ASN A 10 10.26 -6.47 -0.55
CA ASN A 10 11.65 -6.30 -0.97
C ASN A 10 12.52 -5.65 0.12
N GLY A 11 11.98 -4.69 0.86
CA GLY A 11 12.77 -3.91 1.82
C GLY A 11 11.96 -3.18 2.89
N GLY A 12 10.76 -3.67 3.18
CA GLY A 12 9.88 -3.12 4.20
C GLY A 12 9.25 -1.78 3.85
N PHE A 13 8.54 -1.20 4.82
CA PHE A 13 7.89 0.09 4.62
C PHE A 13 8.88 1.24 4.41
N GLN A 14 10.11 1.15 4.94
CA GLN A 14 11.15 2.14 4.65
C GLN A 14 11.50 2.19 3.16
N GLN A 15 11.58 1.02 2.49
CA GLN A 15 11.80 0.99 1.04
C GLN A 15 10.58 1.53 0.27
N PHE A 16 9.37 1.12 0.64
CA PHE A 16 8.14 1.64 0.02
C PHE A 16 8.05 3.18 0.11
N LEU A 17 8.39 3.74 1.27
CA LEU A 17 8.35 5.17 1.52
C LEU A 17 9.47 5.95 0.81
N SER A 18 10.64 5.35 0.58
CA SER A 18 11.74 6.02 -0.14
C SER A 18 11.60 5.94 -1.68
N ASN A 19 10.88 4.93 -2.19
CA ASN A 19 10.68 4.71 -3.61
C ASN A 19 9.54 5.57 -4.19
N SER A 20 9.55 5.76 -5.51
CA SER A 20 8.51 6.52 -6.23
C SER A 20 7.13 5.88 -6.13
N THR A 21 7.08 4.56 -5.98
CA THR A 21 5.90 3.76 -5.72
C THR A 21 5.17 4.16 -4.43
N GLY A 22 5.86 4.79 -3.46
CA GLY A 22 5.28 5.37 -2.26
C GLY A 22 4.14 6.36 -2.52
N ILE A 23 4.05 6.95 -3.72
CA ILE A 23 2.96 7.86 -4.12
C ILE A 23 1.56 7.22 -4.02
N VAL A 24 1.46 5.89 -4.13
CA VAL A 24 0.16 5.17 -4.14
C VAL A 24 -0.33 4.79 -2.74
N TRP A 25 0.29 5.31 -1.67
CA TRP A 25 -0.07 4.96 -0.29
C TRP A 25 -1.54 5.24 0.01
N GLU A 26 -2.07 6.38 -0.46
CA GLU A 26 -3.44 6.79 -0.17
C GLU A 26 -4.46 5.91 -0.92
N ASP A 27 -4.15 5.54 -2.16
CA ASP A 27 -4.97 4.60 -2.94
C ASP A 27 -4.96 3.21 -2.32
N ALA A 28 -3.81 2.77 -1.78
CA ALA A 28 -3.73 1.51 -1.05
C ALA A 28 -4.58 1.55 0.23
N TYR A 29 -4.53 2.64 0.97
CA TYR A 29 -5.33 2.86 2.18
C TYR A 29 -6.83 2.82 1.89
N LYS A 30 -7.29 3.60 0.91
CA LYS A 30 -8.70 3.60 0.47
C LYS A 30 -9.12 2.23 -0.04
N GLY A 31 -8.24 1.52 -0.74
CA GLY A 31 -8.46 0.15 -1.16
C GLY A 31 -8.67 -0.82 0.00
N TYR A 32 -7.82 -0.75 1.03
CA TYR A 32 -7.97 -1.58 2.24
C TYR A 32 -9.27 -1.31 2.99
N GLN A 33 -9.66 -0.03 3.10
CA GLN A 33 -10.95 0.36 3.68
C GLN A 33 -12.13 -0.20 2.88
N ALA A 34 -12.12 -0.07 1.55
CA ALA A 34 -13.20 -0.56 0.68
C ALA A 34 -13.35 -2.09 0.72
N ILE A 35 -12.27 -2.81 1.01
CA ILE A 35 -12.24 -4.27 1.13
C ILE A 35 -12.61 -4.73 2.55
N GLY A 36 -12.64 -3.83 3.53
CA GLY A 36 -12.87 -4.16 4.94
C GLY A 36 -11.66 -4.81 5.61
N SER A 37 -10.44 -4.53 5.13
CA SER A 37 -9.21 -4.93 5.80
C SER A 37 -8.77 -3.85 6.79
N GLU A 38 -9.40 -3.85 7.96
CA GLU A 38 -9.07 -2.91 9.05
C GLU A 38 -7.60 -3.03 9.49
N LYS A 39 -7.05 -4.24 9.48
CA LYS A 39 -5.66 -4.46 9.90
C LYS A 39 -4.65 -3.85 8.93
N LEU A 40 -4.83 -4.00 7.62
CA LEU A 40 -3.92 -3.39 6.63
C LEU A 40 -4.11 -1.86 6.56
N ALA A 41 -5.34 -1.38 6.73
CA ALA A 41 -5.61 0.05 6.86
C ALA A 41 -4.91 0.66 8.08
N TYR A 42 -4.97 -0.04 9.23
CA TYR A 42 -4.31 0.36 10.47
C TYR A 42 -2.79 0.55 10.30
N LEU A 43 -2.10 -0.32 9.54
CA LEU A 43 -0.67 -0.14 9.31
C LEU A 43 -0.35 1.21 8.65
N ILE A 44 -1.16 1.65 7.70
CA ILE A 44 -0.96 2.95 7.03
C ILE A 44 -1.26 4.10 7.99
N GLU A 45 -2.27 3.96 8.85
CA GLU A 45 -2.56 4.95 9.89
C GLU A 45 -1.39 5.11 10.88
N GLU A 46 -0.73 4.02 11.26
CA GLU A 46 0.47 4.07 12.09
C GLU A 46 1.63 4.76 11.37
N LEU A 47 1.83 4.52 10.07
CA LEU A 47 2.83 5.25 9.29
C LEU A 47 2.55 6.76 9.24
N ILE A 48 1.29 7.16 9.06
CA ILE A 48 0.87 8.57 9.11
C ILE A 48 1.18 9.19 10.48
N LYS A 49 0.92 8.46 11.58
CA LYS A 49 1.26 8.91 12.94
C LYS A 49 2.76 9.09 13.13
N ILE A 50 3.60 8.19 12.60
CA ILE A 50 5.07 8.31 12.66
C ILE A 50 5.54 9.55 11.90
N TYR A 51 4.95 9.84 10.74
CA TYR A 51 5.19 11.08 9.99
C TYR A 51 4.68 12.33 10.72
N GLY A 52 3.66 12.19 11.58
CA GLY A 52 3.03 13.29 12.31
C GLY A 52 2.15 14.18 11.44
N ARG A 53 1.91 13.78 10.19
CA ARG A 53 1.05 14.39 9.17
C ARG A 53 0.82 13.38 8.06
N ASP A 54 -0.06 13.71 7.11
CA ASP A 54 -0.20 12.93 5.88
C ASP A 54 1.14 12.80 5.16
N ILE A 55 1.41 11.59 4.68
CA ILE A 55 2.67 11.24 4.01
C ILE A 55 2.72 12.00 2.67
N PRO A 56 3.77 12.82 2.41
CA PRO A 56 3.83 13.58 1.17
C PRO A 56 3.84 12.70 -0.08
N PHE A 57 3.13 13.13 -1.12
CA PHE A 57 3.16 12.47 -2.43
C PHE A 57 4.48 12.71 -3.17
N ASP A 58 5.06 13.91 -3.02
CA ASP A 58 6.37 14.22 -3.57
C ASP A 58 7.44 13.31 -2.97
N ARG A 59 8.24 12.71 -3.84
CA ARG A 59 9.25 11.71 -3.44
C ARG A 59 10.38 12.34 -2.64
N GLU A 60 10.82 13.53 -3.04
CA GLU A 60 11.95 14.21 -2.40
C GLU A 60 11.54 14.69 -1.00
N GLU A 61 10.36 15.32 -0.87
CA GLU A 61 9.82 15.72 0.44
C GLU A 61 9.66 14.52 1.37
N ARG A 62 9.03 13.43 0.90
CA ARG A 62 8.84 12.21 1.69
C ARG A 62 10.18 11.58 2.09
N GLY A 63 11.12 11.49 1.17
CA GLY A 63 12.47 10.96 1.41
C GLY A 63 13.24 11.80 2.43
N ASN A 64 13.25 13.12 2.29
CA ASN A 64 13.92 14.02 3.24
C ASN A 64 13.35 13.92 4.65
N ILE A 65 12.03 13.73 4.79
CA ILE A 65 11.40 13.47 6.09
C ILE A 65 11.86 12.11 6.65
N LEU A 66 11.82 11.06 5.84
CA LEU A 66 12.25 9.71 6.24
C LEU A 66 13.72 9.71 6.68
N ASP A 67 14.61 10.36 5.94
CA ASP A 67 16.04 10.49 6.26
C ASP A 67 16.28 11.29 7.55
N SER A 68 15.34 12.16 7.93
CA SER A 68 15.39 12.93 9.19
C SER A 68 14.91 12.16 10.41
N PHE A 69 14.32 10.96 10.23
CA PHE A 69 13.81 10.17 11.33
C PHE A 69 14.93 9.67 12.23
N SER A 70 14.65 9.66 13.54
CA SER A 70 15.54 9.05 14.51
C SER A 70 15.53 7.52 14.33
N GLN A 71 16.59 6.87 14.79
CA GLN A 71 16.68 5.39 14.81
C GLN A 71 15.48 4.75 15.52
N LYS A 72 14.91 5.42 16.54
CA LYS A 72 13.69 4.96 17.21
C LYS A 72 12.50 4.93 16.25
N LYS A 73 12.27 6.01 15.48
CA LYS A 73 11.17 6.07 14.50
C LYS A 73 11.36 5.05 13.37
N LEU A 74 12.59 4.84 12.91
CA LEU A 74 12.89 3.82 11.90
C LEU A 74 12.57 2.41 12.45
N ALA A 75 12.95 2.12 13.69
CA ALA A 75 12.60 0.85 14.35
C ALA A 75 11.07 0.68 14.55
N GLU A 76 10.32 1.77 14.75
CA GLU A 76 8.85 1.72 14.78
C GLU A 76 8.27 1.33 13.40
N ILE A 77 8.86 1.82 12.30
CA ILE A 77 8.48 1.42 10.93
C ILE A 77 8.85 -0.05 10.66
N ASP A 78 9.98 -0.51 11.18
CA ASP A 78 10.38 -1.93 11.06
C ASP A 78 9.42 -2.84 11.81
N ALA A 79 8.95 -2.46 13.00
CA ALA A 79 7.93 -3.22 13.73
C ALA A 79 6.59 -3.28 12.97
N ILE A 80 6.22 -2.21 12.25
CA ILE A 80 5.03 -2.21 11.37
C ILE A 80 5.26 -3.13 10.16
N THR A 81 6.49 -3.21 9.65
CA THR A 81 6.88 -4.13 8.58
C THR A 81 6.76 -5.58 9.03
N ASP A 82 7.23 -5.91 10.23
CA ASP A 82 7.09 -7.24 10.82
C ASP A 82 5.61 -7.62 10.96
N LEU A 83 4.79 -6.70 11.47
CA LEU A 83 3.35 -6.90 11.58
C LEU A 83 2.70 -7.13 10.21
N TYR A 84 3.12 -6.40 9.17
CA TYR A 84 2.64 -6.63 7.79
C TYR A 84 2.89 -8.07 7.35
N TYR A 85 4.09 -8.60 7.57
CA TYR A 85 4.41 -9.98 7.19
C TYR A 85 3.56 -11.02 7.91
N GLU A 86 3.16 -10.75 9.16
CA GLU A 86 2.27 -11.64 9.92
C GLU A 86 0.83 -11.65 9.39
N ILE A 87 0.35 -10.50 8.88
CA ILE A 87 -1.07 -10.33 8.54
C ILE A 87 -1.36 -10.30 7.04
N GLU A 88 -0.36 -10.13 6.18
CA GLU A 88 -0.55 -9.92 4.75
C GLU A 88 -1.37 -11.06 4.14
N GLU A 89 -0.90 -12.31 4.22
CA GLU A 89 -1.53 -13.46 3.56
C GLU A 89 -3.01 -13.62 3.92
N PRO A 90 -3.41 -13.66 5.21
CA PRO A 90 -4.83 -13.80 5.56
C PRO A 90 -5.66 -12.59 5.15
N GLU A 91 -5.10 -11.38 5.16
CA GLU A 91 -5.81 -10.17 4.70
C GLU A 91 -5.89 -10.09 3.17
N TRP A 92 -4.92 -10.64 2.43
CA TRP A 92 -4.93 -10.77 0.96
C TRP A 92 -5.99 -11.73 0.43
N ARG A 93 -6.39 -12.71 1.24
CA ARG A 93 -7.56 -13.53 0.93
C ARG A 93 -8.83 -12.67 0.83
N LYS A 94 -8.98 -11.63 1.67
CA LYS A 94 -10.13 -10.71 1.58
C LYS A 94 -10.13 -9.92 0.29
N VAL A 95 -8.97 -9.47 -0.19
CA VAL A 95 -8.83 -8.82 -1.50
C VAL A 95 -9.29 -9.75 -2.62
N THR A 96 -8.82 -10.99 -2.61
CA THR A 96 -9.20 -11.98 -3.61
C THR A 96 -10.71 -12.24 -3.62
N LEU A 97 -11.32 -12.37 -2.43
CA LEU A 97 -12.76 -12.54 -2.29
C LEU A 97 -13.54 -11.31 -2.78
N TRP A 98 -13.05 -10.11 -2.47
CA TRP A 98 -13.68 -8.86 -2.91
C TRP A 98 -13.65 -8.72 -4.42
N VAL A 99 -12.51 -9.01 -5.07
CA VAL A 99 -12.38 -8.98 -6.53
C VAL A 99 -13.34 -9.98 -7.18
N LYS A 100 -13.45 -11.20 -6.63
CA LYS A 100 -14.41 -12.21 -7.13
C LYS A 100 -15.87 -11.74 -6.97
N ALA A 101 -16.20 -11.14 -5.83
CA ALA A 101 -17.54 -10.64 -5.54
C ALA A 101 -17.91 -9.38 -6.35
N ASN A 102 -16.92 -8.66 -6.89
CA ASN A 102 -17.08 -7.45 -7.69
C ASN A 102 -16.50 -7.64 -9.11
N SER A 103 -16.51 -8.87 -9.63
CA SER A 103 -15.82 -9.23 -10.88
C SER A 103 -16.26 -8.40 -12.09
N GLU A 104 -17.50 -7.92 -12.10
CA GLU A 104 -18.06 -7.01 -13.12
C GLU A 104 -17.30 -5.68 -13.23
N LYS A 105 -16.61 -5.25 -12.17
CA LYS A 105 -15.76 -4.05 -12.17
C LYS A 105 -14.38 -4.29 -12.77
N PHE A 106 -13.97 -5.54 -12.88
CA PHE A 106 -12.63 -5.94 -13.32
C PHE A 106 -12.63 -6.64 -14.67
N PHE A 107 -13.77 -7.21 -15.08
CA PHE A 107 -13.92 -7.89 -16.35
C PHE A 107 -14.46 -6.91 -17.40
N ILE A 108 -13.57 -6.37 -18.23
CA ILE A 108 -13.96 -5.56 -19.38
C ILE A 108 -14.10 -6.49 -20.59
N GLN A 109 -15.34 -6.72 -21.03
CA GLN A 109 -15.61 -7.37 -22.30
C GLN A 109 -15.60 -6.31 -23.40
N ALA A 110 -14.41 -5.99 -23.92
CA ALA A 110 -14.31 -5.12 -25.09
C ALA A 110 -14.75 -5.92 -26.33
N GLU A 111 -15.75 -5.44 -27.07
CA GLU A 111 -15.98 -5.90 -28.44
C GLU A 111 -14.76 -5.50 -29.26
N ILE A 112 -13.97 -6.48 -29.69
CA ILE A 112 -12.93 -6.28 -30.69
C ILE A 112 -13.67 -5.99 -31.99
N ASN A 113 -13.86 -4.71 -32.30
CA ASN A 113 -14.23 -4.30 -33.64
C ASN A 113 -13.03 -4.59 -34.54
N ASP A 114 -13.08 -5.74 -35.22
CA ASP A 114 -12.10 -6.13 -36.22
C ASP A 114 -12.23 -5.16 -37.41
N TYR A 115 -11.40 -4.10 -37.40
CA TYR A 115 -11.29 -3.18 -38.53
C TYR A 115 -10.39 -3.79 -39.62
N SER A 116 -10.76 -4.98 -40.11
CA SER A 116 -10.22 -5.51 -41.34
C SER A 116 -11.08 -4.99 -42.51
N ARG A 117 -10.58 -3.94 -43.17
CA ARG A 117 -11.01 -3.51 -44.51
C ARG A 117 -10.10 -4.11 -45.57
#